data_AF-A0A0W8E5H8-F1
#
_entry.id   AF-A0A0W8E5H8-F1
#
_cell.length_a   1.000
_cell.length_b   1.000
_cell.length_c   1.000
_cell.angle_alpha   90.00
_cell.angle_beta   90.00
_cell.angle_gamma   90.00
#
_symmetry.space_group_name_H-M   'P 1'
#
loop_
_entity.id
_entity.type
_entity.pdbx_description
1 polymer ?
#
loop_
_entity_poly.entity_id
_entity_poly.type
_entity_poly.pdbx_seq_one_letter_code
_entity_poly.pdbx_strand_id
1 'polypeptide(L)' 'MAKSCKEVIINGYKIQCPICGGNRFWENNNINNKWSFILGLGNKKIQNFICQQCGHINWFWNE' A
#
# COMPACT_ATOMS: atom_id res chain seq x y z
N MET A 1 17.67 1.93 -6.82
CA MET A 1 17.13 3.22 -6.34
C MET A 1 16.43 3.00 -5.00
N ALA A 2 16.83 3.71 -3.94
CA ALA A 2 16.14 3.64 -2.65
C ALA A 2 14.71 4.19 -2.83
N LYS A 3 13.68 3.37 -2.57
CA LYS A 3 12.29 3.84 -2.61
C LYS A 3 12.11 4.85 -1.48
N SER A 4 11.62 6.05 -1.79
CA SER A 4 11.32 7.05 -0.77
C SER A 4 10.23 6.52 0.16
N CYS A 5 10.54 6.49 1.46
CA CYS A 5 9.69 5.92 2.49
C CYS A 5 9.12 7.04 3.35
N LYS A 6 7.79 7.07 3.50
CA LYS A 6 7.08 8.15 4.18
C LYS A 6 6.09 7.61 5.20
N GLU A 7 5.72 8.45 6.16
CA GLU A 7 4.50 8.22 6.94
C GLU A 7 3.29 8.36 6.00
N VAL A 8 2.30 7.50 6.21
CA VAL A 8 1.08 7.47 5.39
C VAL A 8 -0.11 7.81 6.27
N ILE A 9 -0.93 8.73 5.79
CA ILE A 9 -2.18 9.13 6.42
C ILE A 9 -3.32 8.78 5.46
N ILE A 10 -4.33 8.06 5.95
CA ILE A 10 -5.55 7.74 5.22
C ILE A 10 -6.74 8.19 6.07
N ASN A 11 -7.64 9.00 5.49
CA ASN A 11 -8.80 9.55 6.18
C ASN A 11 -8.46 10.21 7.54
N GLY A 12 -7.32 10.88 7.64
CA GLY A 12 -6.84 11.53 8.87
C GLY A 12 -6.14 10.59 9.87
N TYR A 13 -6.13 9.28 9.63
CA TYR A 13 -5.47 8.30 10.49
C TYR A 13 -4.07 7.95 10.00
N LYS A 14 -3.11 7.97 10.91
CA LYS A 14 -1.76 7.45 10.64
C LYS A 14 -1.80 5.93 10.57
N ILE A 15 -1.19 5.37 9.53
CA ILE A 15 -1.08 3.92 9.39
C ILE A 15 0.10 3.40 10.21
N GLN A 16 -0.12 2.29 10.90
CA GLN A 16 0.91 1.46 11.51
C GLN A 16 0.89 0.06 10.92
N CYS A 17 2.05 -0.57 10.83
CA CYS A 17 2.15 -1.94 10.34
C CYS A 17 1.58 -2.89 11.40
N PRO A 18 0.58 -3.72 11.06
CA PRO A 18 -0.02 -4.65 12.03
C PRO A 18 0.93 -5.79 12.44
N ILE A 19 2.02 -5.99 11.69
CA ILE A 19 2.98 -7.07 11.94
C ILE A 19 4.13 -6.64 12.84
N CYS A 20 4.64 -5.41 12.69
CA CYS A 20 5.85 -4.95 13.38
C CYS A 20 5.75 -3.58 14.04
N GLY A 21 4.60 -2.90 13.95
CA GLY A 21 4.39 -1.56 14.51
C GLY A 21 5.05 -0.40 13.76
N GLY A 22 5.87 -0.68 12.73
CA GLY A 22 6.54 0.35 11.93
C GLY A 22 5.55 1.31 11.23
N ASN A 23 5.96 2.57 11.04
CA ASN A 23 5.12 3.66 10.52
C ASN A 23 5.59 4.25 9.18
N ARG A 24 6.64 3.70 8.58
CA ARG A 24 7.19 4.13 7.29
C ARG A 24 6.88 3.12 6.20
N PHE A 25 6.37 3.62 5.08
CA PHE A 25 5.96 2.81 3.94
C PHE A 25 6.44 3.42 2.63
N TRP A 26 6.78 2.56 1.66
CA TRP A 26 6.85 2.98 0.28
C TRP A 26 5.55 2.63 -0.42
N GLU A 27 5.06 3.59 -1.20
CA GLU A 27 3.86 3.47 -2.01
C GLU A 27 4.20 2.84 -3.36
N ASN A 28 3.37 1.93 -3.85
CA ASN A 28 3.54 1.38 -5.19
C ASN A 28 2.30 1.67 -6.05
N ASN A 29 2.38 2.78 -6.79
CA ASN A 29 1.31 3.21 -7.70
C ASN A 29 1.25 2.44 -9.02
N ASN A 30 2.16 1.47 -9.24
CA ASN A 30 2.30 0.76 -10.51
C ASN A 30 1.54 -0.56 -10.58
N ILE A 31 0.45 -0.74 -9.83
CA ILE A 31 -0.50 -1.82 -10.15
C ILE A 31 -1.48 -1.31 -11.19
N ASN A 32 -0.98 -1.24 -12.42
CA ASN A 32 -1.82 -1.33 -13.59
C ASN A 32 -2.35 -2.77 -13.64
N ASN A 33 -3.55 -2.94 -13.09
CA ASN A 33 -4.61 -3.90 -13.40
C ASN A 33 -4.35 -5.39 -13.69
N LYS A 34 -3.13 -5.93 -13.75
CA LYS A 34 -2.96 -7.35 -14.12
C LYS A 34 -3.47 -8.29 -13.01
N TRP A 35 -3.21 -7.94 -11.75
CA TRP A 35 -3.73 -8.67 -10.59
C TRP A 35 -5.18 -8.31 -10.26
N SER A 36 -5.63 -7.07 -10.51
CA SER A 36 -7.05 -6.74 -10.34
C SER A 36 -7.92 -7.49 -11.37
N PHE A 37 -7.43 -7.71 -12.59
CA PHE A 37 -8.11 -8.55 -13.57
C PHE A 37 -8.19 -10.02 -13.12
N ILE A 38 -7.09 -10.57 -12.59
CA ILE A 38 -7.05 -11.95 -12.07
C ILE A 38 -7.97 -12.13 -10.84
N LEU A 39 -8.10 -11.10 -10.00
CA LEU A 39 -8.96 -11.12 -8.82
C LEU A 39 -10.41 -10.67 -9.10
N GLY A 40 -10.78 -10.38 -10.35
CA GLY A 40 -12.13 -9.95 -10.73
C GLY A 40 -12.50 -8.53 -10.29
N LEU A 41 -11.51 -7.73 -9.89
CA LEU A 41 -11.64 -6.41 -9.26
C LEU A 41 -11.74 -5.24 -10.25
N GLY A 42 -11.65 -5.50 -11.56
CA GLY A 42 -11.82 -4.50 -12.61
C GLY A 42 -10.73 -3.41 -12.62
N ASN A 43 -10.93 -2.34 -13.40
CA ASN A 43 -9.99 -1.21 -13.53
C ASN A 43 -9.88 -0.31 -12.28
N LYS A 44 -10.24 -0.81 -11.09
CA LYS A 44 -10.24 -0.03 -9.86
C LYS A 44 -8.81 0.24 -9.40
N LYS A 45 -8.53 1.49 -9.02
CA LYS A 45 -7.22 1.93 -8.56
C LYS A 45 -6.96 1.39 -7.16
N ILE A 46 -6.20 0.29 -7.08
CA ILE A 46 -5.76 -0.28 -5.81
C ILE A 46 -4.52 0.48 -5.35
N GLN A 47 -4.55 1.03 -4.13
CA GLN A 47 -3.38 1.60 -3.48
C GLN A 47 -2.75 0.57 -2.55
N ASN A 48 -1.42 0.48 -2.54
CA ASN A 48 -0.73 -0.36 -1.58
C ASN A 48 0.50 0.32 -0.97
N PHE A 49 0.69 0.04 0.31
CA PHE A 49 1.77 0.59 1.12
C PHE A 49 2.55 -0.57 1.72
N ILE A 50 3.83 -0.61 1.41
CA ILE A 50 4.71 -1.71 1.82
C ILE A 50 5.58 -1.21 2.96
N CYS A 51 5.54 -1.92 4.10
CA CYS A 51 6.26 -1.55 5.30
C CYS A 51 7.78 -1.62 5.07
N GLN A 52 8.50 -0.55 5.40
CA GLN A 52 9.96 -0.50 5.27
C GLN A 52 10.68 -1.54 6.12
N GLN A 53 10.10 -1.88 7.27
CA GLN A 53 10.77 -2.66 8.31
C GLN A 53 10.61 -4.18 8.09
N CYS A 54 9.41 -4.64 7.74
CA CYS A 54 9.14 -6.08 7.60
C CYS A 54 8.62 -6.50 6.21
N GLY A 55 8.39 -5.55 5.29
CA GLY A 55 7.88 -5.84 3.95
C GLY A 55 6.39 -6.19 3.88
N HIS A 56 5.64 -6.15 4.99
CA HIS A 56 4.20 -6.37 4.97
C HIS A 56 3.49 -5.35 4.07
N ILE A 57 2.52 -5.82 3.27
CA ILE A 57 1.80 -5.02 2.29
C ILE A 57 0.39 -4.75 2.80
N ASN A 58 0.10 -3.47 3.07
CA ASN A 58 -1.26 -3.02 3.31
C ASN A 58 -1.92 -2.69 1.97
N TRP A 59 -3.10 -3.28 1.73
CA TRP A 59 -3.90 -3.05 0.53
C TRP A 59 -5.09 -2.17 0.87
N PHE A 60 -5.25 -1.07 0.14
CA PHE A 60 -6.36 -0.15 0.30
C PHE A 60 -7.17 -0.12 -0.99
N TRP A 61 -8.46 -0.37 -0.80
CA TRP A 61 -9.47 -0.24 -1.82
C TRP A 61 -10.14 1.11 -1.65
N ASN A 62 -9.79 2.05 -2.52
CA ASN A 62 -10.45 3.35 -2.57
C ASN A 62 -11.44 3.32 -3.73
N GLU A 63 -12.72 3.54 -3.42
CA GLU A 63 -13.80 3.70 -4.41
C GLU A 63 -13.92 5.15 -4.87
#